data_AF-A0A1K1RP76-F1
#
_entry.id   AF-A0A1K1RP76-F1
#
_cell.length_a   1.000
_cell.length_b   1.000
_cell.length_c   1.000
_cell.angle_alpha   90.00
_cell.angle_beta   90.00
_cell.angle_gamma   90.00
#
_symmetry.space_group_name_H-M   'P 1'
#
loop_
_entity.id
_entity.type
_entity.pdbx_description
1 polymer ?
#
loop_
_entity_poly.entity_id
_entity_poly.type
_entity_poly.pdbx_seq_one_letter_code
_entity_poly.pdbx_strand_id
1 'polypeptide(L)' 'MSKEAVIALYGKPYKESTFTDSNQVVHENLYYKEHIWSRNWYEINNILHFENSVLKSLEQGDERLVDKEREVVVK' A
#
# COMPACT_ATOMS: atom_id res chain seq x y z
N MET A 1 1.66 13.35 -10.06
CA MET A 1 0.88 12.30 -10.75
C MET A 1 -0.54 12.34 -10.21
N SER A 2 -1.58 12.22 -11.03
CA SER A 2 -2.96 12.23 -10.51
C SER A 2 -3.36 10.87 -9.93
N LYS A 3 -4.36 10.87 -9.05
CA LYS A 3 -4.94 9.65 -8.48
C LYS A 3 -5.43 8.69 -9.56
N GLU A 4 -6.10 9.20 -10.59
CA GLU A 4 -6.61 8.40 -11.70
C GLU A 4 -5.48 7.76 -12.50
N ALA A 5 -4.38 8.48 -12.71
CA ALA A 5 -3.21 7.94 -13.40
C ALA A 5 -2.54 6.81 -12.59
N VAL A 6 -2.44 6.97 -11.27
CA VAL A 6 -1.94 5.91 -10.37
C VAL A 6 -2.83 4.68 -10.44
N ILE A 7 -4.15 4.85 -10.33
CA ILE A 7 -5.10 3.73 -10.39
C ILE A 7 -5.07 3.05 -11.76
N ALA A 8 -4.87 3.81 -12.84
CA ALA A 8 -4.72 3.24 -14.19
C ALA A 8 -3.42 2.42 -14.34
N LEU A 9 -2.34 2.80 -13.67
CA LEU A 9 -1.05 2.11 -13.75
C LEU A 9 -0.95 0.91 -12.81
N TYR A 10 -1.38 1.05 -11.56
CA TYR A 10 -1.21 0.03 -10.51
C TYR A 10 -2.49 -0.78 -10.22
N GLY A 11 -3.61 -0.41 -10.84
CA GLY A 11 -4.91 -0.98 -10.55
C GLY A 11 -5.57 -0.37 -9.32
N LYS A 12 -6.76 -0.90 -8.99
CA LYS A 12 -7.54 -0.45 -7.84
C LYS A 12 -6.84 -0.86 -6.54
N PRO A 13 -6.63 0.05 -5.57
CA PRO A 13 -6.05 -0.31 -4.28
C PRO A 13 -6.97 -1.25 -3.51
N TYR A 14 -6.42 -2.03 -2.57
CA TYR A 14 -7.23 -2.93 -1.74
C TYR A 14 -8.00 -2.18 -0.65
N LYS A 15 -7.53 -0.98 -0.29
CA LYS A 15 -8.16 -0.08 0.67
C LYS A 15 -7.86 1.36 0.27
N GLU A 16 -8.78 2.26 0.61
CA GLU A 16 -8.59 3.71 0.50
C GLU A 16 -9.09 4.40 1.78
N SER A 17 -8.55 5.56 2.08
CA SER A 17 -9.07 6.45 3.12
C SER A 17 -9.02 7.90 2.65
N THR A 18 -9.98 8.71 3.08
CA THR A 18 -10.06 10.13 2.72
C THR A 18 -10.46 10.94 3.93
N PHE A 19 -9.82 12.09 4.13
CA PHE A 19 -10.23 13.09 5.12
C PHE A 19 -9.92 14.50 4.62
N THR A 20 -10.62 15.50 5.14
CA THR A 20 -10.36 16.91 4.84
C THR A 20 -9.76 17.58 6.07
N ASP A 21 -8.67 18.33 5.90
CA ASP A 21 -8.05 19.06 6.99
C ASP A 21 -8.70 20.44 7.23
N SER A 22 -8.21 21.16 8.25
CA SER A 22 -8.68 22.51 8.58
C SER A 22 -8.46 23.54 7.46
N ASN A 23 -7.53 23.26 6.54
CA ASN A 23 -7.18 24.12 5.41
C ASN A 23 -7.97 23.78 4.14
N GLN A 24 -9.00 22.94 4.23
CA GLN A 24 -9.81 22.47 3.10
C GLN A 24 -9.01 21.64 2.09
N VAL A 25 -7.86 21.07 2.49
CA VAL A 25 -7.12 20.13 1.65
C VAL A 25 -7.72 18.74 1.84
N VAL A 26 -8.05 18.09 0.73
CA VAL A 26 -8.52 16.71 0.73
C VAL A 26 -7.32 15.78 0.72
N HIS A 27 -7.10 15.08 1.83
CA HIS A 27 -6.08 14.05 1.97
C HIS A 27 -6.66 12.70 1.60
N GLU A 28 -6.00 11.96 0.72
CA GLU A 28 -6.42 10.64 0.28
C GLU A 28 -5.26 9.67 0.39
N ASN A 29 -5.49 8.47 0.92
CA ASN A 29 -4.48 7.42 1.02
C ASN A 29 -4.95 6.21 0.23
N LEU A 30 -4.10 5.68 -0.66
CA LEU A 30 -4.33 4.43 -1.36
C LEU A 30 -3.36 3.37 -0.84
N TYR A 31 -3.89 2.21 -0.47
CA TYR A 31 -3.11 1.13 0.09
C TYR A 31 -2.94 0.00 -0.95
N TYR A 32 -1.70 -0.41 -1.18
CA TYR A 32 -1.33 -1.49 -2.09
C TYR A 32 -0.52 -2.55 -1.37
N LYS A 33 -0.68 -3.80 -1.79
CA LYS A 33 0.12 -4.93 -1.32
C LYS A 33 1.01 -5.40 -2.45
N GLU A 34 2.30 -5.49 -2.18
CA GLU A 34 3.29 -6.04 -3.10
C GLU A 34 3.81 -7.36 -2.55
N HIS A 35 3.92 -8.37 -3.42
CA HIS A 35 4.52 -9.65 -3.08
C HIS A 35 5.85 -9.77 -3.80
N ILE A 36 6.94 -9.79 -3.04
CA ILE A 36 8.30 -9.87 -3.59
C ILE A 36 8.91 -11.21 -3.18
N TRP A 37 9.51 -11.89 -4.16
CA TRP A 37 10.34 -13.06 -3.90
C TRP A 37 11.80 -12.63 -3.75
N SER A 38 12.35 -12.77 -2.54
CA SER A 38 13.77 -12.53 -2.26
C SER A 38 14.29 -13.61 -1.30
N ARG A 39 14.57 -14.80 -1.85
CA ARG A 39 14.84 -16.07 -1.11
C ARG A 39 13.66 -16.61 -0.29
N ASN A 40 12.77 -15.75 0.19
CA ASN A 40 11.46 -16.06 0.76
C ASN A 40 10.40 -15.13 0.13
N TRP A 41 9.13 -15.44 0.36
CA TRP A 41 8.03 -14.52 0.03
C TRP A 41 7.88 -13.44 1.10
N TYR A 42 7.85 -12.18 0.65
CA TYR A 42 7.57 -11.01 1.45
C TYR A 42 6.30 -10.32 0.94
N GLU A 43 5.41 -9.95 1.85
CA GLU A 43 4.32 -9.02 1.60
C GLU A 43 4.73 -7.65 2.14
N ILE A 44 4.70 -6.63 1.29
CA ILE A 44 5.01 -5.24 1.63
C ILE A 44 3.74 -4.42 1.44
N ASN A 45 3.37 -3.65 2.45
CA ASN A 45 2.28 -2.70 2.33
C ASN A 45 2.83 -1.35 1.88
N ASN A 46 2.35 -0.83 0.75
CA ASN A 46 2.71 0.50 0.25
C ASN A 46 1.51 1.43 0.43
N ILE A 47 1.76 2.64 0.93
CA ILE A 47 0.75 3.68 1.12
C ILE A 47 1.12 4.87 0.24
N LEU A 48 0.22 5.25 -0.65
CA LEU A 48 0.39 6.43 -1.49
C LEU A 48 -0.50 7.55 -0.94
N HIS A 49 0.12 8.67 -0.60
CA HIS A 49 -0.55 9.84 -0.05
C HIS A 49 -0.80 10.88 -1.13
N PHE A 50 -2.04 11.35 -1.19
CA PHE A 50 -2.51 12.35 -2.13
C PHE A 50 -3.07 13.55 -1.38
N GLU A 51 -2.89 14.72 -1.95
CA GLU A 51 -3.60 15.93 -1.58
C GLU A 51 -4.31 16.45 -2.82
N ASN A 52 -5.62 16.66 -2.72
CA ASN A 52 -6.47 17.12 -3.83
C ASN A 52 -6.22 16.30 -5.11
N SER A 53 -6.21 14.97 -4.98
CA SER A 53 -5.98 14.00 -6.06
C SER A 53 -4.61 14.08 -6.75
N VAL A 54 -3.64 14.74 -6.12
CA VAL A 54 -2.24 14.80 -6.58
C VAL A 54 -1.35 14.02 -5.62
N LEU A 55 -0.61 13.03 -6.15
CA LEU A 55 0.35 12.24 -5.39
C LEU A 55 1.43 13.13 -4.77
N LYS A 56 1.63 13.03 -3.46
CA LYS A 56 2.61 13.79 -2.67
C LYS A 56 3.75 12.95 -2.17
N SER A 57 3.45 11.76 -1.64
CA SER A 57 4.46 10.86 -1.09
C SER A 57 4.05 9.40 -1.20
N LEU A 58 5.05 8.53 -1.09
CA LEU A 58 4.90 7.09 -0.95
C LEU A 58 5.59 6.68 0.34
N GLU A 59 4.88 5.93 1.16
CA GLU A 59 5.37 5.33 2.39
C GLU A 59 5.37 3.81 2.23
N GLN A 60 6.52 3.19 2.52
CA GLN A 60 6.59 1.75 2.70
C GLN A 60 6.19 1.42 4.14
N GLY A 61 5.04 0.78 4.31
CA GLY A 61 4.58 0.23 5.56
C GLY A 61 5.25 -1.10 5.90
N ASP A 62 4.59 -1.90 6.76
CA ASP A 62 5.14 -3.16 7.24
C ASP A 62 5.51 -4.13 6.11
N GLU A 63 6.71 -4.68 6.21
CA GLU A 63 7.17 -5.85 5.47
C GLU A 63 6.97 -7.11 6.31
N ARG A 64 6.35 -8.15 5.73
CA ARG A 64 6.04 -9.41 6.42
C ARG A 64 6.48 -10.61 5.61
N LEU A 65 7.20 -11.52 6.25
CA LEU A 65 7.47 -12.86 5.70
C LEU A 65 6.17 -13.66 5.62
N VAL A 66 5.85 -14.16 4.44
CA VAL A 66 4.60 -14.92 4.19
C VAL A 66 4.73 -16.38 4.65
N ASP A 67 5.95 -16.95 4.67
CA ASP A 67 6.20 -18.38 4.92
C ASP A 67 6.27 -18.81 6.40
N LYS A 68 5.84 -17.99 7.36
CA LYS A 68 6.10 -18.24 8.80
C LYS A 68 5.28 -19.34 9.50
N GLU A 69 4.46 -20.12 8.80
CA GLU A 69 3.61 -21.16 9.43
C GLU A 69 3.78 -22.58 8.86
N ARG A 70 5.01 -23.04 8.63
CA ARG A 70 5.26 -24.50 8.56
C ARG A 70 5.80 -24.98 9.91
N GLU A 71 4.90 -25.19 10.87
CA GLU A 71 5.22 -26.09 11.99
C GLU A 71 5.43 -27.49 11.42
N VAL A 72 6.69 -27.91 11.29
CA VAL A 72 7.01 -29.30 11.00
C VAL A 72 6.76 -30.09 12.29
N VAL A 73 5.57 -30.66 12.43
CA VAL A 73 5.30 -31.65 13.46
C VAL A 73 6.04 -32.93 13.08
N VAL A 74 7.21 -33.15 13.69
CA VAL A 74 7.90 -34.44 13.63
C VAL A 74 7.14 -35.41 14.54
N LYS A 75 6.52 -36.43 13.94
CA LYS A 75 5.93 -37.57 14.65
C LYS A 75 6.96 -38.67 14.85
#